data_AF-A0A6L8W700-F1
#
_entry.id   AF-A0A6L8W700-F1
#
_cell.length_a   1.000
_cell.length_b   1.000
_cell.length_c   1.000
_cell.angle_alpha   90.00
_cell.angle_beta   90.00
_cell.angle_gamma   90.00
#
_symmetry.space_group_name_H-M   'P 1'
#
loop_
_entity.id
_entity.type
_entity.pdbx_description
1 polymer ?
#
loop_
_entity_poly.entity_id
_entity_poly.type
_entity_poly.pdbx_seq_one_letter_code
_entity_poly.pdbx_strand_id
1 'polypeptide(L)'
;MKNLIYSAVFGAAFFMGGLTASATPICLPRSELAVHLAEKYGEMLIAQGLNNRGALVEIFATKSRDRWTLTETDTQGMSCLKATGDYWNSIGLRRTGAPTQPAAFNPMAVSPKRGAP
;
A
#
# COMPACT_ATOMS: atom_id res chain seq x y z
N MET A 1 -18.76 5.15 61.47
CA MET A 1 -18.68 6.58 61.06
C MET A 1 -17.25 6.84 60.60
N LYS A 2 -17.04 7.36 59.38
CA LYS A 2 -15.80 7.26 58.55
C LYS A 2 -15.78 5.88 57.87
N ASN A 3 -16.09 5.65 56.60
CA ASN A 3 -15.75 6.36 55.36
C ASN A 3 -16.86 6.05 54.32
N LEU A 4 -17.67 7.02 53.92
CA LEU A 4 -18.73 6.81 52.92
C LEU A 4 -18.81 7.98 51.93
N ILE A 5 -17.66 8.47 51.48
CA ILE A 5 -17.54 9.60 50.55
C ILE A 5 -16.35 9.36 49.61
N TYR A 6 -16.39 8.28 48.83
CA TYR A 6 -15.46 8.06 47.72
C TYR A 6 -16.19 7.65 46.42
N SER A 7 -17.49 7.94 46.31
CA SER A 7 -18.34 7.47 45.20
C SER A 7 -18.89 8.58 44.31
N ALA A 8 -18.37 9.82 44.38
CA ALA A 8 -18.90 10.95 43.61
C ALA A 8 -17.87 11.71 42.74
N VAL A 9 -16.62 11.22 42.61
CA VAL A 9 -15.61 11.85 41.72
C VAL A 9 -15.23 10.97 40.53
N PHE A 10 -15.81 9.77 40.40
CA PHE A 10 -15.52 8.87 39.27
C PHE A 10 -16.34 9.16 37.99
N GLY A 11 -17.10 10.27 37.96
CA GLY A 11 -18.17 10.47 36.99
C GLY A 11 -17.99 11.55 35.91
N ALA A 12 -16.90 12.32 35.85
CA ALA A 12 -16.90 13.54 35.01
C ALA A 12 -15.61 13.91 34.27
N ALA A 13 -14.69 12.97 33.98
CA ALA A 13 -13.42 13.32 33.32
C ALA A 13 -12.97 12.38 32.18
N PHE A 14 -13.88 11.65 31.53
CA PHE A 14 -13.52 10.69 30.46
C PHE A 14 -14.19 10.98 29.11
N PHE A 15 -14.40 12.26 28.77
CA PHE A 15 -14.73 12.69 27.41
C PHE A 15 -13.61 13.57 26.82
N MET A 16 -12.36 13.13 26.99
CA MET A 16 -11.25 13.69 26.23
C MET A 16 -11.29 13.07 24.82
N GLY A 17 -12.04 13.71 23.92
CA GLY A 17 -12.14 13.32 22.52
C GLY A 17 -10.75 13.27 21.87
N GLY A 18 -10.35 12.08 21.43
CA GLY A 18 -9.07 11.88 20.77
C GLY A 18 -9.04 12.62 19.43
N LEU A 19 -8.00 13.45 19.23
CA LEU A 19 -7.59 13.89 17.90
C LEU A 19 -7.18 12.64 17.12
N THR A 20 -8.02 12.21 16.18
CA THR A 20 -7.62 11.19 15.21
C THR A 20 -6.60 11.83 14.29
N ALA A 21 -5.32 11.50 14.45
CA ALA A 21 -4.30 11.90 13.50
C ALA A 21 -4.56 11.18 12.16
N SER A 22 -5.12 11.90 11.18
CA SER A 22 -5.23 11.42 9.81
C SER A 22 -3.84 11.48 9.19
N ALA A 23 -3.18 10.33 9.02
CA ALA A 23 -1.94 10.27 8.28
C ALA A 23 -2.18 10.79 6.85
N THR A 24 -1.43 11.80 6.44
CA THR A 24 -1.46 12.27 5.05
C THR A 24 -0.97 11.14 4.16
N PRO A 25 -1.72 10.76 3.12
CA PRO A 25 -1.29 9.70 2.21
C PRO A 25 -0.02 10.15 1.50
N ILE A 26 1.02 9.31 1.54
CA ILE A 26 2.25 9.53 0.81
C ILE A 26 2.00 9.11 -0.63
N CYS A 27 2.06 10.08 -1.56
CA CYS A 27 1.77 9.86 -2.96
C CYS A 27 2.89 10.42 -3.85
N LEU A 28 3.18 9.72 -4.94
CA LEU A 28 4.18 10.06 -5.95
C LEU A 28 3.67 9.60 -7.33
N PRO A 29 4.19 10.15 -8.44
CA PRO A 29 3.98 9.56 -9.75
C PRO A 29 4.33 8.07 -9.72
N ARG A 30 3.50 7.20 -10.31
CA ARG A 30 3.64 5.74 -10.17
C ARG A 30 5.04 5.22 -10.51
N SER A 31 5.64 5.73 -11.59
CA SER A 31 6.99 5.33 -12.00
C SER A 31 8.05 5.72 -10.96
N GLU A 32 7.94 6.92 -10.39
CA GLU A 32 8.87 7.40 -9.37
C GLU A 32 8.70 6.60 -8.07
N LEU A 33 7.47 6.27 -7.69
CA LEU A 33 7.20 5.42 -6.53
C LEU A 33 7.82 4.03 -6.71
N ALA A 34 7.61 3.40 -7.88
CA ALA A 34 8.17 2.08 -8.16
C ALA A 34 9.70 2.08 -8.15
N VAL A 35 10.34 3.11 -8.72
CA VAL A 35 11.80 3.30 -8.64
C VAL A 35 12.25 3.51 -7.20
N HIS A 36 11.55 4.34 -6.44
CA HIS A 36 11.87 4.59 -5.03
C HIS A 36 11.80 3.32 -4.18
N LEU A 37 10.76 2.49 -4.37
CA LEU A 37 10.62 1.20 -3.70
C LEU A 37 11.70 0.20 -4.12
N ALA A 38 12.07 0.17 -5.40
CA ALA A 38 13.14 -0.71 -5.86
C ALA A 38 14.50 -0.30 -5.29
N GLU A 39 14.87 0.99 -5.40
CA GLU A 39 16.20 1.47 -5.05
C GLU A 39 16.43 1.58 -3.54
N LYS A 40 15.47 2.18 -2.81
CA LYS A 40 15.64 2.43 -1.37
C LYS A 40 15.35 1.20 -0.53
N TYR A 41 14.46 0.35 -1.03
CA TYR A 41 13.80 -0.66 -0.22
C TYR A 41 13.95 -2.09 -0.77
N GLY A 42 14.48 -2.26 -1.98
CA GLY A 42 14.63 -3.58 -2.61
C GLY A 42 13.30 -4.26 -2.93
N GLU A 43 12.19 -3.53 -2.87
CA GLU A 43 10.84 -4.05 -3.09
C GLU A 43 10.50 -3.98 -4.58
N MET A 44 10.16 -5.13 -5.15
CA MET A 44 9.80 -5.26 -6.57
C MET A 44 8.32 -5.60 -6.70
N LEU A 45 7.70 -5.19 -7.81
CA LEU A 45 6.29 -5.51 -8.10
C LEU A 45 6.10 -7.03 -8.20
N ILE A 46 5.22 -7.59 -7.37
CA ILE A 46 4.93 -9.03 -7.33
C ILE A 46 3.47 -9.38 -7.68
N ALA A 47 2.56 -8.42 -7.55
CA ALA A 47 1.16 -8.59 -7.93
C ALA A 47 0.53 -7.23 -8.27
N GLN A 48 -0.44 -7.24 -9.18
CA GLN A 48 -1.24 -6.06 -9.52
C GLN A 48 -2.63 -6.45 -10.02
N GLY A 49 -3.57 -5.52 -9.92
CA GLY A 49 -4.93 -5.68 -10.44
C GLY A 49 -5.73 -4.38 -10.29
N LEU A 50 -6.89 -4.30 -10.95
CA LEU A 50 -7.79 -3.16 -10.78
C LEU A 50 -8.74 -3.41 -9.61
N ASN A 51 -8.98 -2.39 -8.78
CA ASN A 51 -10.06 -2.41 -7.81
C ASN A 51 -11.41 -2.12 -8.48
N ASN A 52 -12.51 -2.14 -7.71
CA ASN A 52 -13.86 -1.88 -8.22
C ASN A 52 -14.11 -0.43 -8.71
N ARG A 53 -13.17 0.48 -8.48
CA ARG A 53 -13.19 1.87 -8.96
C ARG A 53 -12.33 2.07 -10.20
N GLY A 54 -11.69 1.00 -10.70
CA GLY A 54 -10.75 1.07 -11.81
C GLY A 54 -9.40 1.68 -11.45
N ALA A 55 -9.11 1.88 -10.16
CA ALA A 55 -7.77 2.25 -9.72
C ALA A 55 -6.88 1.00 -9.69
N LEU A 56 -5.61 1.17 -10.05
CA LEU A 56 -4.67 0.07 -10.07
C LEU A 56 -4.09 -0.15 -8.68
N VAL A 57 -4.30 -1.36 -8.15
CA VAL A 57 -3.67 -1.82 -6.91
C VAL A 57 -2.41 -2.60 -7.27
N GLU A 58 -1.32 -2.29 -6.57
CA GLU A 58 -0.03 -2.95 -6.74
C GLU A 58 0.49 -3.42 -5.38
N ILE A 59 1.18 -4.56 -5.38
CA ILE A 59 1.89 -5.09 -4.22
C ILE A 59 3.35 -5.26 -4.61
N PHE A 60 4.23 -4.62 -3.84
CA PHE A 60 5.68 -4.70 -3.94
C PHE A 60 6.22 -5.47 -2.74
N ALA A 61 7.23 -6.30 -2.95
CA ALA A 61 7.89 -7.02 -1.86
C ALA A 61 9.35 -7.32 -2.17
N THR A 62 10.15 -7.48 -1.13
CA THR A 62 11.53 -7.96 -1.26
C THR A 62 11.56 -9.46 -1.56
N LYS A 63 12.61 -9.93 -2.23
CA LYS A 63 12.83 -11.38 -2.43
C LYS A 63 13.07 -12.12 -1.11
N SER A 64 13.69 -11.45 -0.14
CA SER A 64 13.94 -11.93 1.22
C SER A 64 12.68 -12.02 2.08
N ARG A 65 11.54 -11.48 1.62
CA ARG A 65 10.25 -11.48 2.31
C ARG A 65 10.23 -10.73 3.64
N ASP A 66 11.25 -9.95 3.92
CA ASP A 66 11.35 -9.12 5.11
C ASP A 66 10.44 -7.89 5.02
N ARG A 67 10.11 -7.39 3.81
CA ARG A 67 9.34 -6.16 3.62
C ARG A 67 8.38 -6.18 2.43
N TRP A 68 7.31 -5.40 2.54
CA TRP A 68 6.32 -5.20 1.49
C TRP A 68 5.60 -3.84 1.57
N THR A 69 5.05 -3.44 0.43
CA THR A 69 4.25 -2.23 0.26
C THR A 69 3.05 -2.49 -0.66
N LEU A 70 1.88 -1.97 -0.30
CA LEU A 70 0.68 -1.93 -1.15
C LEU A 70 0.37 -0.48 -1.53
N THR A 71 0.15 -0.28 -2.82
CA THR A 71 -0.21 1.02 -3.38
C THR A 71 -1.49 0.97 -4.18
N GLU A 72 -2.10 2.13 -4.37
CA GLU A 72 -3.21 2.35 -5.28
C GLU A 72 -2.88 3.54 -6.19
N THR A 73 -2.92 3.33 -7.50
CA THR A 73 -2.70 4.33 -8.53
C THR A 73 -4.02 4.75 -9.16
N ASP A 74 -4.29 6.04 -9.18
CA ASP A 74 -5.46 6.60 -9.83
C ASP A 74 -5.32 6.70 -11.36
N THR A 75 -6.37 7.20 -12.02
CA THR A 75 -6.38 7.38 -13.48
C THR A 75 -5.47 8.51 -13.97
N GLN A 76 -4.97 9.36 -13.07
CA GLN A 76 -4.00 10.42 -13.38
C GLN A 76 -2.54 9.94 -13.24
N GLY A 77 -2.34 8.69 -12.81
CA GLY A 77 -1.01 8.09 -12.65
C GLY A 77 -0.35 8.41 -11.32
N MET A 78 -1.09 8.99 -10.35
CA MET A 78 -0.60 9.21 -9.00
C MET A 78 -0.80 7.95 -8.17
N SER A 79 0.29 7.42 -7.61
CA SER A 79 0.30 6.24 -6.76
C SER A 79 0.48 6.64 -5.31
N CYS A 80 -0.42 6.19 -4.45
CA CYS A 80 -0.37 6.45 -3.02
C CYS A 80 -0.09 5.17 -2.23
N LEU A 81 0.74 5.27 -1.19
CA LEU A 81 0.90 4.20 -0.22
C LEU A 81 -0.41 3.97 0.51
N LYS A 82 -0.86 2.72 0.55
CA LYS A 82 -2.06 2.30 1.28
C LYS A 82 -1.71 1.46 2.50
N ALA A 83 -0.66 0.65 2.40
CA ALA A 83 -0.09 -0.11 3.51
C ALA A 83 1.39 -0.42 3.26
N THR A 84 2.15 -0.57 4.33
CA THR A 84 3.55 -1.03 4.33
C THR A 84 3.74 -1.97 5.50
N GLY A 85 4.66 -2.93 5.41
CA GLY A 85 4.97 -3.79 6.54
C GLY A 85 6.08 -4.78 6.28
N ASP A 86 6.23 -5.69 7.24
CA ASP A 86 7.27 -6.71 7.23
C ASP A 86 6.67 -8.12 7.05
N TYR A 87 7.54 -9.13 6.93
CA TYR A 87 7.20 -10.56 6.96
C TYR A 87 6.15 -10.97 5.90
N TRP A 88 6.44 -10.69 4.64
CA TRP A 88 5.57 -11.06 3.52
C TRP A 88 5.48 -12.59 3.32
N ASN A 89 4.28 -13.11 3.06
CA ASN A 89 4.10 -14.51 2.69
C ASN A 89 3.11 -14.66 1.55
N SER A 90 3.56 -15.27 0.44
CA SER A 90 2.67 -15.69 -0.64
C SER A 90 2.13 -17.09 -0.35
N ILE A 91 0.83 -17.16 -0.05
CA ILE A 91 0.12 -18.43 -0.03
C ILE A 91 0.00 -18.88 -1.49
N GLY A 92 0.79 -19.89 -1.88
CA GLY A 92 0.81 -20.38 -3.24
C GLY A 92 -0.58 -20.83 -3.69
N LEU A 93 -1.08 -20.24 -4.78
CA LEU A 93 -2.28 -20.76 -5.42
C LEU A 93 -1.92 -22.06 -6.13
N ARG A 94 -2.61 -23.15 -5.79
CA ARG A 94 -2.67 -24.32 -6.68
C ARG A 94 -3.38 -23.89 -7.96
N ARG A 95 -2.63 -23.61 -9.03
CA ARG A 95 -3.21 -23.43 -10.37
C ARG A 95 -3.72 -24.76 -10.88
N THR A 96 -4.95 -25.11 -10.56
CA THR A 96 -5.73 -26.06 -11.36
C THR A 96 -6.34 -25.28 -12.53
N GLY A 97 -5.69 -25.33 -13.71
CA GLY A 97 -6.30 -24.95 -14.99
C GLY A 97 -6.32 -23.45 -15.40
N ALA A 98 -5.38 -22.61 -14.98
CA ALA A 98 -5.43 -21.17 -15.30
C ALA A 98 -5.08 -20.84 -16.77
N PRO A 99 -5.87 -19.99 -17.48
CA PRO A 99 -5.54 -19.46 -18.80
C PRO A 99 -4.31 -18.54 -18.73
N THR A 100 -3.51 -18.51 -19.80
CA THR A 100 -2.31 -17.68 -19.93
C THR A 100 -2.64 -16.18 -19.76
N GLN A 101 -2.17 -15.59 -18.65
CA GLN A 101 -2.21 -14.16 -18.44
C GLN A 101 -1.22 -13.48 -19.41
N PRO A 102 -1.62 -12.43 -20.16
CA PRO A 102 -0.69 -11.69 -21.01
C PRO A 102 0.41 -11.07 -20.15
N ALA A 103 1.62 -11.09 -20.70
CA ALA A 103 2.89 -10.92 -20.00
C ALA A 103 2.91 -9.67 -19.08
N ALA A 104 3.62 -9.83 -17.95
CA ALA A 104 3.90 -8.78 -16.99
C ALA A 104 4.38 -7.49 -17.67
N PHE A 105 3.91 -6.35 -17.17
CA PHE A 105 4.42 -5.04 -17.57
C PHE A 105 5.93 -4.99 -17.31
N ASN A 106 6.72 -4.91 -18.38
CA ASN A 106 8.16 -4.74 -18.33
C ASN A 106 8.47 -3.23 -18.38
N PRO A 107 8.81 -2.59 -17.25
CA PRO A 107 9.09 -1.15 -17.22
C PRO A 107 10.30 -0.75 -18.08
N MET A 108 11.19 -1.68 -18.44
CA MET A 108 12.30 -1.42 -19.38
C MET A 108 11.88 -1.44 -20.87
N ALA A 109 10.66 -1.88 -21.19
CA ALA A 109 10.20 -1.98 -22.58
C ALA A 109 9.60 -0.67 -23.14
N VAL A 110 9.43 0.37 -22.31
CA VAL A 110 8.91 1.67 -22.75
C VAL A 110 10.05 2.48 -23.38
N SER A 111 10.36 2.20 -24.65
CA SER A 111 11.21 3.09 -25.44
C SER A 111 10.45 4.38 -25.78
N PRO A 112 11.03 5.58 -25.57
CA PRO A 112 10.44 6.81 -26.05
C PRO A 112 10.46 6.81 -27.58
N LYS A 113 9.30 6.78 -28.23
CA LYS A 113 9.24 7.13 -29.66
C LYS A 113 9.63 8.59 -29.78
N ARG A 114 10.88 8.85 -30.19
CA ARG A 114 11.29 10.17 -30.70
C ARG A 114 10.34 10.50 -31.84
N GLY A 115 9.53 11.54 -31.65
CA GLY A 115 8.67 12.10 -32.68
C GLY A 115 9.52 12.47 -33.89
N ALA A 116 9.04 12.06 -35.07
CA ALA A 116 9.46 12.65 -36.32
C ALA A 116 8.48 13.80 -36.66
N PRO A 117 8.96 14.90 -37.27
CA PRO A 117 8.10 15.96 -37.80
C PRO A 117 7.22 15.46 -38.96
#